data_AF-A0A9N8VU36-F1
#
_entry.id   AF-A0A9N8VU36-F1
#
_cell.length_a   1.000
_cell.length_b   1.000
_cell.length_c   1.000
_cell.angle_alpha   90.00
_cell.angle_beta   90.00
_cell.angle_gamma   90.00
#
_symmetry.space_group_name_H-M   'P 1'
#
loop_
_entity.id
_entity.type
_entity.pdbx_description
1 polymer ?
#
loop_
_entity_poly.entity_id
_entity_poly.type
_entity_poly.pdbx_seq_one_letter_code
_entity_poly.pdbx_strand_id
1 'polypeptide(L)'
;MNYQFIQFGKLVRFCKLAIRNDPLLIFKADDFTTIKQDLLLDVLKKTKDSERPIKVWDRLMEWSIAQSDDRLPTDIKKWTNNEILIFKELVQPFLSYINFKKISPTDFFRKIRPLKNIFDVDFYIQIIEYYSFNASQKGPGK
;
A
#
# COMPACT_ATOMS: atom_id res chain seq x y z
N MET A 1 15.79 -17.25 7.71
CA MET A 1 16.67 -16.39 6.90
C MET A 1 17.27 -17.24 5.79
N ASN A 2 17.06 -16.89 4.52
CA ASN A 2 17.50 -17.71 3.37
C ASN A 2 19.00 -17.54 3.08
N TYR A 3 19.72 -18.66 3.04
CA TYR A 3 21.18 -18.78 2.89
C TYR A 3 21.75 -18.38 1.50
N GLN A 4 20.93 -17.96 0.55
CA GLN A 4 21.34 -17.80 -0.85
C GLN A 4 22.05 -16.47 -1.18
N PHE A 5 22.10 -15.50 -0.25
CA PHE A 5 22.60 -14.14 -0.54
C PHE A 5 24.05 -13.84 -0.12
N ILE A 6 24.78 -14.81 0.45
CA ILE A 6 26.15 -14.57 0.94
C ILE A 6 27.13 -14.22 -0.20
N GLN A 7 26.86 -14.68 -1.44
CA GLN A 7 27.77 -14.47 -2.58
C GLN A 7 27.84 -13.02 -3.09
N PHE A 8 26.90 -12.14 -2.73
CA PHE A 8 26.86 -10.75 -3.24
C PHE A 8 26.75 -9.70 -2.12
N GLY A 9 27.50 -9.86 -1.03
CA GLY A 9 27.42 -8.97 0.14
C GLY A 9 27.55 -7.47 -0.16
N LYS A 10 28.41 -7.08 -1.13
CA LYS A 10 28.56 -5.68 -1.57
C LYS A 10 27.27 -5.16 -2.24
N LEU A 11 26.67 -5.94 -3.12
CA LEU A 11 25.41 -5.59 -3.80
C LEU A 11 24.26 -5.52 -2.80
N VAL A 12 24.15 -6.51 -1.90
CA VAL A 12 23.14 -6.51 -0.84
C VAL A 12 23.25 -5.26 0.02
N ARG A 13 24.47 -4.84 0.39
CA ARG A 13 24.70 -3.60 1.13
C ARG A 13 24.31 -2.36 0.31
N PHE A 14 24.65 -2.33 -0.97
CA PHE A 14 24.26 -1.25 -1.87
C PHE A 14 22.73 -1.12 -1.97
N CYS A 15 22.01 -2.22 -2.24
CA CYS A 15 20.54 -2.21 -2.31
C CYS A 15 19.91 -1.76 -0.99
N LYS A 16 20.42 -2.24 0.15
CA LYS A 16 19.94 -1.80 1.48
C LYS A 16 20.14 -0.30 1.70
N LEU A 17 21.27 0.27 1.26
CA LEU A 17 21.53 1.71 1.34
C LEU A 17 20.61 2.50 0.41
N ALA A 18 20.40 2.04 -0.83
CA ALA A 18 19.50 2.68 -1.78
C ALA A 18 18.06 2.72 -1.25
N ILE A 19 17.53 1.58 -0.78
CA ILE A 19 16.17 1.50 -0.18
C ILE A 19 16.08 2.33 1.10
N ARG A 20 17.16 2.42 1.90
CA ARG A 20 17.17 3.30 3.09
C ARG A 20 17.07 4.78 2.71
N ASN A 21 17.73 5.19 1.62
CA ASN A 21 17.76 6.59 1.18
C ASN A 21 16.47 7.00 0.47
N ASP A 22 15.91 6.13 -0.37
CA ASP A 22 14.61 6.31 -1.01
C ASP A 22 13.83 4.99 -0.95
N PRO A 23 13.05 4.75 0.12
CA PRO A 23 12.23 3.55 0.24
C PRO A 23 11.19 3.41 -0.88
N LEU A 24 10.83 4.52 -1.56
CA LEU A 24 9.90 4.49 -2.67
C LEU A 24 10.50 3.90 -3.95
N LEU A 25 11.82 3.70 -4.02
CA LEU A 25 12.48 3.04 -5.15
C LEU A 25 11.93 1.63 -5.38
N ILE A 26 11.61 0.90 -4.32
CA ILE A 26 11.14 -0.47 -4.46
C ILE A 26 9.81 -0.51 -5.25
N PHE A 27 8.96 0.48 -5.03
CA PHE A 27 7.69 0.65 -5.73
C PHE A 27 7.86 1.09 -7.18
N LYS A 28 9.07 1.32 -7.69
CA LYS A 28 9.34 1.61 -9.10
C LYS A 28 9.85 0.40 -9.87
N ALA A 29 10.14 -0.71 -9.19
CA ALA A 29 10.62 -1.92 -9.84
C ALA A 29 9.54 -2.55 -10.74
N ASP A 30 9.95 -3.05 -11.91
CA ASP A 30 9.05 -3.72 -12.85
C ASP A 30 8.56 -5.07 -12.30
N ASP A 31 9.43 -5.75 -11.58
CA ASP A 31 9.19 -7.03 -10.90
C ASP A 31 8.71 -6.86 -9.44
N PHE A 32 8.20 -5.67 -9.08
CA PHE A 32 7.71 -5.35 -7.73
C PHE A 32 6.76 -6.42 -7.15
N THR A 33 5.90 -6.99 -7.99
CA THR A 33 4.93 -8.01 -7.60
C THR A 33 5.56 -9.31 -7.11
N THR A 34 6.86 -9.54 -7.36
CA THR A 34 7.60 -10.74 -6.91
C THR A 34 8.13 -10.61 -5.47
N ILE A 35 8.02 -9.44 -4.87
CA ILE A 35 8.55 -9.17 -3.53
C ILE A 35 7.78 -9.96 -2.48
N LYS A 36 8.51 -10.62 -1.58
CA LYS A 36 7.93 -11.33 -0.44
C LYS A 36 7.25 -10.37 0.53
N GLN A 37 6.10 -10.78 1.07
CA GLN A 37 5.30 -10.01 2.03
C GLN A 37 6.14 -9.41 3.19
N ASP A 38 6.98 -10.22 3.83
CA ASP A 38 7.82 -9.76 4.97
C ASP A 38 8.77 -8.62 4.58
N LEU A 39 9.35 -8.71 3.38
CA LEU A 39 10.25 -7.67 2.88
C LEU A 39 9.47 -6.39 2.56
N LEU A 40 8.30 -6.51 1.93
CA LEU A 40 7.43 -5.37 1.65
C LEU A 40 6.97 -4.68 2.95
N LEU A 41 6.61 -5.46 3.98
CA LEU A 41 6.25 -4.95 5.30
C LEU A 41 7.41 -4.19 5.94
N ASP A 42 8.62 -4.76 5.89
CA ASP A 42 9.83 -4.13 6.42
C ASP A 42 10.17 -2.81 5.72
N VAL A 43 9.92 -2.73 4.41
CA VAL A 43 10.09 -1.47 3.67
C VAL A 43 9.04 -0.46 4.11
N LEU A 44 7.76 -0.83 4.17
CA LEU A 44 6.68 0.07 4.57
C LEU A 44 6.86 0.60 6.00
N LYS A 45 7.25 -0.25 6.95
CA LYS A 45 7.58 0.16 8.33
C LYS A 45 8.67 1.23 8.40
N LYS A 46 9.67 1.15 7.52
CA LYS A 46 10.78 2.11 7.45
C LYS A 46 10.43 3.37 6.67
N THR A 47 9.41 3.28 5.82
CA THR A 47 8.87 4.41 5.06
C THR A 47 7.94 5.21 5.98
N LYS A 48 8.51 5.88 6.99
CA LYS A 48 7.74 6.80 7.83
C LYS A 48 7.12 7.86 6.93
N ASP A 49 5.79 8.00 7.01
CA ASP A 49 5.05 8.99 6.24
C ASP A 49 5.33 8.92 4.75
N SER A 50 4.98 7.81 4.08
CA SER A 50 4.98 7.76 2.62
C SER A 50 4.36 9.05 2.07
N GLU A 51 5.20 9.90 1.44
CA GLU A 51 4.78 11.20 0.89
C GLU A 51 3.75 11.03 -0.24
N ARG A 52 3.54 9.78 -0.67
CA ARG A 52 2.67 9.39 -1.78
C ARG A 52 1.87 8.15 -1.38
N PRO A 53 0.99 8.23 -0.36
CA PRO A 53 0.26 7.08 0.16
C PRO A 53 -0.62 6.42 -0.91
N ILE A 54 -1.12 7.20 -1.87
CA ILE A 54 -1.91 6.67 -2.99
C ILE A 54 -1.07 5.81 -3.94
N LYS A 55 0.21 6.15 -4.18
CA LYS A 55 1.09 5.34 -5.04
C LYS A 55 1.44 4.01 -4.37
N VAL A 56 1.64 4.04 -3.06
CA VAL A 56 1.82 2.82 -2.26
C VAL A 56 0.57 1.94 -2.35
N TRP A 57 -0.62 2.53 -2.21
CA TRP A 57 -1.87 1.81 -2.35
C TRP A 57 -2.04 1.18 -3.74
N ASP A 58 -1.81 1.94 -4.81
CA ASP A 58 -1.90 1.44 -6.18
C ASP A 58 -0.96 0.25 -6.42
N ARG A 59 0.27 0.32 -5.91
CA ARG A 59 1.22 -0.81 -6.00
C ARG A 59 0.81 -1.99 -5.14
N LEU A 60 0.27 -1.76 -3.94
CA LEU A 60 -0.24 -2.83 -3.09
C LEU A 60 -1.42 -3.56 -3.74
N MET A 61 -2.28 -2.86 -4.48
CA MET A 61 -3.31 -3.48 -5.31
C MET A 61 -2.69 -4.41 -6.36
N GLU A 62 -1.72 -3.94 -7.14
CA GLU A 62 -1.02 -4.76 -8.14
C GLU A 62 -0.37 -6.00 -7.51
N TRP A 63 0.33 -5.82 -6.38
CA TRP A 63 0.94 -6.91 -5.63
C TRP A 63 -0.09 -7.91 -5.15
N SER A 64 -1.20 -7.47 -4.55
CA SER A 64 -2.24 -8.37 -4.04
C SER A 64 -2.88 -9.23 -5.14
N ILE A 65 -3.11 -8.65 -6.33
CA ILE A 65 -3.66 -9.37 -7.48
C ILE A 65 -2.66 -10.44 -7.93
N ALA A 66 -1.39 -10.08 -8.07
CA ALA A 66 -0.33 -11.01 -8.47
C ALA A 66 -0.09 -12.13 -7.44
N GLN A 67 -0.27 -11.85 -6.15
CA GLN A 67 -0.12 -12.84 -5.07
C GLN A 67 -1.37 -13.69 -4.83
N SER A 68 -2.47 -13.43 -5.54
CA SER A 68 -3.73 -14.12 -5.30
C SER A 68 -3.90 -15.46 -6.02
N ASP A 69 -2.90 -15.93 -6.77
CA ASP A 69 -2.98 -17.15 -7.59
C ASP A 69 -4.25 -17.16 -8.48
N ASP A 70 -4.44 -16.10 -9.26
CA ASP A 70 -5.59 -15.87 -10.17
C ASP A 70 -6.97 -15.77 -9.49
N ARG A 71 -7.04 -15.74 -8.16
CA ARG A 71 -8.32 -15.58 -7.43
C ARG A 71 -8.88 -14.16 -7.48
N LEU A 72 -8.05 -13.14 -7.68
CA LEU A 72 -8.49 -11.75 -7.82
C LEU A 72 -8.47 -11.31 -9.30
N PRO A 73 -9.63 -11.01 -9.90
CA PRO A 73 -9.68 -10.38 -11.21
C PRO A 73 -8.98 -9.01 -11.19
N THR A 74 -8.35 -8.61 -12.30
CA THR A 74 -7.74 -7.27 -12.41
C THR A 74 -8.78 -6.15 -12.32
N ASP A 75 -10.00 -6.39 -12.82
CA ASP A 75 -11.10 -5.43 -12.74
C ASP A 75 -11.82 -5.57 -11.39
N ILE A 76 -11.57 -4.61 -10.50
CA ILE A 76 -12.17 -4.53 -9.15
C ILE A 76 -13.71 -4.52 -9.22
N LYS A 77 -14.32 -4.04 -10.31
CA LYS A 77 -15.78 -4.04 -10.46
C LYS A 77 -16.38 -5.45 -10.55
N LYS A 78 -15.55 -6.45 -10.86
CA LYS A 78 -15.95 -7.87 -10.91
C LYS A 78 -15.82 -8.57 -9.56
N TRP A 79 -15.30 -7.90 -8.54
CA TRP A 79 -15.09 -8.51 -7.23
C TRP A 79 -16.41 -8.70 -6.51
N THR A 80 -16.66 -9.92 -6.05
CA THR A 80 -17.72 -10.23 -5.11
C THR A 80 -17.21 -10.08 -3.68
N ASN A 81 -18.06 -10.39 -2.69
CA ASN A 81 -17.64 -10.42 -1.29
C ASN A 81 -16.49 -11.40 -1.04
N ASN A 82 -16.39 -12.47 -1.82
CA ASN A 82 -15.31 -13.45 -1.70
C ASN A 82 -13.96 -12.86 -2.11
N GLU A 83 -13.89 -12.18 -3.26
CA GLU A 83 -12.67 -11.53 -3.73
C GLU A 83 -12.27 -10.39 -2.78
N ILE A 84 -13.24 -9.64 -2.24
CA ILE A 84 -12.96 -8.62 -1.22
C ILE A 84 -12.34 -9.24 0.04
N LEU A 85 -12.79 -10.44 0.46
CA LEU A 85 -12.23 -11.14 1.62
C LEU A 85 -10.79 -11.60 1.36
N ILE A 86 -10.53 -12.21 0.20
CA ILE A 86 -9.18 -12.63 -0.21
C ILE A 86 -8.23 -11.44 -0.24
N PHE A 87 -8.68 -10.33 -0.87
CA PHE A 87 -7.91 -9.11 -0.90
C PHE A 87 -7.65 -8.56 0.50
N LYS A 88 -8.66 -8.54 1.38
CA LYS A 88 -8.54 -8.11 2.78
C LYS A 88 -7.44 -8.88 3.51
N GLU A 89 -7.43 -10.20 3.40
CA GLU A 89 -6.41 -11.05 4.05
C GLU A 89 -4.99 -10.71 3.58
N LEU A 90 -4.82 -10.50 2.27
CA LEU A 90 -3.53 -10.13 1.69
C LEU A 90 -3.06 -8.74 2.13
N VAL A 91 -3.96 -7.75 2.21
CA VAL A 91 -3.57 -6.35 2.48
C VAL A 91 -3.63 -5.94 3.95
N GLN A 92 -4.34 -6.68 4.80
CA GLN A 92 -4.51 -6.36 6.22
C GLN A 92 -3.19 -6.05 6.93
N PRO A 93 -2.09 -6.81 6.74
CA PRO A 93 -0.83 -6.53 7.42
C PRO A 93 -0.22 -5.16 7.07
N PHE A 94 -0.62 -4.58 5.94
CA PHE A 94 -0.06 -3.34 5.42
C PHE A 94 -0.88 -2.09 5.76
N LEU A 95 -2.17 -2.24 6.07
CA LEU A 95 -3.11 -1.11 6.17
C LEU A 95 -2.66 -0.04 7.17
N SER A 96 -2.13 -0.44 8.34
CA SER A 96 -1.69 0.50 9.38
C SER A 96 -0.46 1.33 8.99
N TYR A 97 0.27 0.95 7.95
CA TYR A 97 1.44 1.68 7.45
C TYR A 97 1.10 2.68 6.35
N ILE A 98 -0.15 2.74 5.89
CA ILE A 98 -0.60 3.67 4.86
C ILE A 98 -1.40 4.80 5.51
N ASN A 99 -0.93 6.03 5.34
CA ASN A 99 -1.65 7.19 5.84
C ASN A 99 -2.78 7.61 4.89
N PHE A 100 -3.94 6.96 5.00
CA PHE A 100 -5.12 7.23 4.16
C PHE A 100 -5.66 8.66 4.28
N LYS A 101 -5.34 9.38 5.37
CA LYS A 101 -5.71 10.79 5.57
C LYS A 101 -4.90 11.74 4.66
N LYS A 102 -3.72 11.31 4.19
CA LYS A 102 -2.88 12.04 3.24
C LYS A 102 -3.20 11.73 1.77
N ILE A 103 -4.15 10.84 1.49
CA ILE A 103 -4.65 10.60 0.12
C ILE A 103 -5.53 11.79 -0.30
N SER A 104 -5.62 12.09 -1.59
CA SER A 104 -6.53 13.14 -2.05
C SER A 104 -7.99 12.71 -1.84
N PRO A 105 -8.94 13.62 -1.55
CA PRO A 105 -10.35 13.25 -1.41
C PRO A 105 -10.90 12.53 -2.65
N THR A 106 -10.46 12.95 -3.85
CA THR A 106 -10.85 12.35 -5.12
C THR A 106 -10.35 10.91 -5.25
N ASP A 107 -9.07 10.65 -4.93
CA ASP A 107 -8.51 9.30 -4.98
C ASP A 107 -9.11 8.41 -3.89
N PHE A 108 -9.33 8.96 -2.69
CA PHE A 108 -9.99 8.23 -1.62
C PHE A 108 -11.38 7.77 -2.04
N PHE A 109 -12.20 8.67 -2.59
CA PHE A 109 -13.55 8.34 -3.03
C PHE A 109 -13.57 7.32 -4.17
N ARG A 110 -12.63 7.41 -5.11
CA ARG A 110 -12.59 6.54 -6.31
C ARG A 110 -11.95 5.18 -6.05
N LYS A 111 -10.91 5.12 -5.22
CA LYS A 111 -10.05 3.93 -5.10
C LYS A 111 -10.12 3.26 -3.73
N ILE A 112 -10.37 4.00 -2.65
CA ILE A 112 -10.38 3.46 -1.29
C ILE A 112 -11.80 3.11 -0.83
N ARG A 113 -12.75 4.05 -0.99
CA ARG A 113 -14.16 3.88 -0.58
C ARG A 113 -14.83 2.62 -1.14
N PRO A 114 -14.63 2.20 -2.41
CA PRO A 114 -15.23 0.95 -2.91
C PRO A 114 -14.83 -0.28 -2.11
N LEU A 115 -13.64 -0.25 -1.50
CA LEU A 115 -13.06 -1.34 -0.72
C LEU A 115 -13.19 -1.11 0.79
N LYS A 116 -14.12 -0.24 1.24
CA LYS A 116 -14.27 0.15 2.65
C LYS A 116 -14.40 -1.04 3.63
N ASN A 117 -14.93 -2.17 3.18
CA ASN A 117 -15.19 -3.36 4.02
C ASN A 117 -13.91 -4.10 4.46
N ILE A 118 -12.75 -3.76 3.86
CA ILE A 118 -11.46 -4.32 4.29
C ILE A 118 -10.96 -3.69 5.59
N PHE A 119 -11.41 -2.47 5.89
CA PHE A 119 -10.96 -1.73 7.06
C PHE A 119 -11.72 -2.17 8.31
N ASP A 120 -11.07 -1.98 9.46
CA ASP A 120 -11.78 -1.91 10.72
C ASP A 120 -12.74 -0.69 10.70
N VAL A 121 -13.92 -0.85 11.31
CA VAL A 121 -14.99 0.15 11.25
C VAL A 121 -14.56 1.46 11.90
N ASP A 122 -13.96 1.39 13.09
CA ASP A 122 -13.52 2.59 13.83
C ASP A 122 -12.38 3.29 13.09
N PHE A 123 -11.43 2.51 12.56
CA PHE A 123 -10.36 3.06 11.73
C PHE A 123 -10.89 3.77 10.48
N TYR A 124 -11.86 3.18 9.79
CA TYR A 124 -12.47 3.79 8.61
C TYR A 124 -13.23 5.07 8.94
N ILE A 125 -13.99 5.08 10.04
CA ILE A 125 -14.70 6.28 10.53
C ILE A 125 -13.71 7.42 10.79
N GLN A 126 -12.59 7.16 11.47
CA GLN A 126 -11.56 8.18 11.72
C GLN A 126 -10.97 8.79 10.44
N ILE A 127 -10.89 8.01 9.35
CA ILE A 127 -10.44 8.53 8.05
C ILE A 127 -11.53 9.44 7.47
N ILE A 128 -12.79 9.02 7.50
CA ILE A 128 -13.92 9.82 6.99
C ILE A 128 -14.06 11.13 7.76
N GLU A 129 -14.00 11.11 9.08
CA GLU A 129 -14.04 12.31 9.93
C GLU A 129 -12.95 13.30 9.53
N TYR A 130 -11.73 12.81 9.26
CA TYR A 130 -10.65 13.68 8.78
C TYR A 130 -11.02 14.41 7.48
N TYR A 131 -11.61 13.72 6.51
CA TYR A 131 -12.05 14.35 5.26
C TYR A 131 -13.23 15.31 5.47
N SER A 132 -14.14 15.01 6.39
CA SER A 132 -15.32 15.85 6.67
C SER A 132 -14.97 17.15 7.40
N PHE A 133 -14.03 17.10 8.35
CA PHE A 133 -13.73 18.24 9.22
C PHE A 133 -12.48 19.03 8.83
N ASN A 134 -11.47 18.37 8.23
CA ASN A 134 -10.17 19.02 7.92
C ASN A 134 -10.01 19.42 6.45
N ALA A 135 -10.89 18.99 5.54
CA ALA A 135 -10.86 19.44 4.14
C ALA A 135 -11.23 20.94 3.99
N SER A 136 -11.90 21.51 4.99
CA SER A 136 -12.33 22.91 5.03
C SER A 136 -11.20 23.92 5.31
N GLN A 137 -9.99 23.45 5.61
CA GLN A 137 -8.83 24.30 5.97
C GLN A 137 -7.86 24.57 4.81
N LYS A 138 -8.14 24.07 3.58
CA LYS A 138 -7.38 24.39 2.36
C LYS A 138 -8.24 25.19 1.36
N GLY A 139 -8.65 26.39 1.74
CA GLY A 139 -9.12 27.41 0.79
C GLY A 139 -7.95 28.01 -0.02
N PRO A 140 -8.20 28.63 -1.18
CA PRO A 140 -7.15 28.99 -2.13
C PRO A 140 -6.20 30.03 -1.50
N GLY A 141 -4.91 29.69 -1.48
CA GLY A 141 -3.87 30.68 -1.19
C GLY A 141 -3.97 31.80 -2.20
N LYS A 142 -4.17 33.02 -1.70
CA LYS A 142 -3.95 34.26 -2.43
C LYS A 142 -2.47 34.38 -2.81
#